data_AF-A0A2B4REA8-F1
#
_entry.id   AF-A0A2B4REA8-F1
#
_cell.length_a   1.000
_cell.length_b   1.000
_cell.length_c   1.000
_cell.angle_alpha   90.00
_cell.angle_beta   90.00
_cell.angle_gamma   90.00
#
_symmetry.space_group_name_H-M   'P 1'
#
loop_
_entity.id
_entity.type
_entity.pdbx_description
1 polymer ?
#
loop_
_entity_poly.entity_id
_entity_poly.type
_entity_poly.pdbx_seq_one_letter_code
_entity_poly.pdbx_strand_id
1 'polypeptide(L)'
;MADEEDFDVERDLPPFLASVLDKAEHIWQNDVGEGAAEAHAEVIDQSIRMLYRSIRDCRGIGASDKEELDSLAAAFTDVLSSLSYHIAIKSVTPATGDETCFAPGKEEKETPGRPRFDIPAEMLEELRELRFSWIKIGVMLGVSRWTIHWKVEQYGLQNMTGFHHLPDEELDEIVRGFISDHGRTTGQGYVGGYIKALGLRIQRKRIGESMARVDPQNTALRWGVVVLHEEPSEMEIYGYDPQGPSPPERDNHIVIDPVDLSHGDLLESFVLEHLDPLRPSTEMGADIYTEALELVFQRLEKLVDSGIHLPQ
;
A
#
# COMPACT_ATOMS: atom_id res chain seq x y z
N MET A 1 2.31 -25.22 15.65
CA MET A 1 0.98 -25.73 15.22
C MET A 1 -0.02 -25.25 16.24
N ALA A 2 -0.69 -24.14 15.95
CA ALA A 2 -1.81 -23.67 16.75
C ALA A 2 -3.04 -24.39 16.20
N ASP A 3 -3.78 -25.05 17.08
CA ASP A 3 -4.99 -25.78 16.76
C ASP A 3 -6.03 -24.82 16.15
N GLU A 4 -6.35 -24.99 14.86
CA GLU A 4 -7.55 -24.40 14.27
C GLU A 4 -8.75 -25.09 14.91
N GLU A 5 -9.39 -24.43 15.88
CA GLU A 5 -10.66 -24.89 16.44
C GLU A 5 -11.70 -25.01 15.31
N ASP A 6 -12.10 -26.24 15.02
CA ASP A 6 -13.13 -26.59 14.04
C ASP A 6 -14.46 -25.93 14.46
N PHE A 7 -14.99 -25.05 13.60
CA PHE A 7 -16.21 -24.28 13.88
C PHE A 7 -17.44 -25.17 13.69
N ASP A 8 -18.08 -25.55 14.79
CA ASP A 8 -19.25 -26.44 14.80
C ASP A 8 -20.52 -25.61 14.60
N VAL A 9 -21.18 -25.77 13.45
CA VAL A 9 -22.33 -24.96 13.07
C VAL A 9 -23.55 -25.16 13.97
N GLU A 10 -23.76 -26.34 14.54
CA GLU A 10 -24.90 -26.55 15.46
C GLU A 10 -24.65 -25.89 16.81
N ARG A 11 -23.39 -25.86 17.26
CA ARG A 11 -23.00 -25.31 18.57
C ARG A 11 -22.70 -23.81 18.53
N ASP A 12 -22.00 -23.35 17.49
CA ASP A 12 -21.32 -22.05 17.47
C ASP A 12 -22.12 -20.99 16.68
N LEU A 13 -23.01 -21.40 15.76
CA LEU A 13 -23.85 -20.47 14.99
C LEU A 13 -24.94 -19.77 15.84
N PRO A 14 -25.70 -20.47 16.71
CA PRO A 14 -26.73 -19.81 17.52
C PRO A 14 -26.21 -18.72 18.48
N PRO A 15 -25.14 -18.93 19.29
CA PRO A 15 -24.60 -17.89 20.17
C PRO A 15 -23.98 -16.74 19.37
N PHE A 16 -23.41 -17.02 18.19
CA PHE A 16 -22.91 -15.98 17.29
C PHE A 16 -24.04 -15.10 16.75
N LEU A 17 -25.11 -15.68 16.21
CA LEU A 17 -26.26 -14.92 15.71
C LEU A 17 -26.92 -14.10 16.81
N ALA A 18 -27.00 -14.64 18.04
CA ALA A 18 -27.45 -13.89 19.20
C ALA A 18 -26.52 -12.71 19.52
N SER A 19 -25.19 -12.87 19.43
CA SER A 19 -24.23 -11.78 19.61
C SER A 19 -24.31 -10.74 18.50
N VAL A 20 -24.55 -11.15 17.25
CA VAL A 20 -24.76 -10.23 16.12
C VAL A 20 -26.03 -9.42 16.32
N LEU A 21 -27.12 -10.04 16.78
CA LEU A 21 -28.37 -9.36 17.11
C LEU A 21 -28.18 -8.38 18.28
N ASP A 22 -27.50 -8.80 19.35
CA ASP A 22 -27.21 -7.95 20.51
C ASP A 22 -26.33 -6.75 20.14
N LYS A 23 -25.30 -6.96 19.30
CA LYS A 23 -24.49 -5.87 18.74
C LYS A 23 -25.30 -4.95 17.83
N ALA A 24 -26.14 -5.49 16.96
CA ALA A 24 -27.00 -4.69 16.10
C ALA A 24 -28.01 -3.86 16.90
N GLU A 25 -28.60 -4.43 17.96
CA GLU A 25 -29.51 -3.76 18.87
C GLU A 25 -28.79 -2.69 19.72
N HIS A 26 -27.57 -2.98 20.19
CA HIS A 26 -26.72 -2.01 20.88
C HIS A 26 -26.35 -0.81 19.98
N ILE A 27 -26.02 -1.05 18.71
CA ILE A 27 -25.75 0.05 17.76
C ILE A 27 -27.02 0.86 17.53
N TRP A 28 -28.17 0.20 17.39
CA TRP A 28 -29.46 0.86 17.19
C TRP A 28 -29.91 1.70 18.39
N GLN A 29 -29.63 1.26 19.62
CA GLN A 29 -29.96 2.00 20.84
C GLN A 29 -29.02 3.21 21.10
N ASN A 30 -27.85 3.28 20.45
CA ASN A 30 -26.85 4.34 20.62
C ASN A 30 -26.73 5.28 19.39
N ASP A 31 -27.77 5.37 18.57
CA ASP A 31 -27.81 6.10 17.28
C ASP A 31 -27.68 7.63 17.43
N VAL A 32 -26.46 8.13 17.71
CA VAL A 32 -26.17 9.57 17.90
C VAL A 32 -24.96 10.05 17.08
N GLY A 33 -24.46 9.30 16.08
CA GLY A 33 -23.24 9.70 15.37
C GLY A 33 -23.14 9.31 13.89
N GLU A 34 -22.32 10.09 13.16
CA GLU A 34 -21.93 9.99 11.74
C GLU A 34 -21.10 8.73 11.38
N GLY A 35 -21.27 7.64 12.13
CA GLY A 35 -20.55 6.37 11.97
C GLY A 35 -21.38 5.11 12.25
N ALA A 36 -22.66 5.26 12.63
CA ALA A 36 -23.52 4.14 12.97
C ALA A 36 -23.84 3.27 11.74
N ALA A 37 -23.98 3.87 10.56
CA ALA A 37 -24.28 3.15 9.33
C ALA A 37 -23.10 2.29 8.85
N GLU A 38 -21.87 2.80 9.01
CA GLU A 38 -20.62 2.10 8.72
C GLU A 38 -20.42 0.91 9.67
N ALA A 39 -20.71 1.09 10.96
CA ALA A 39 -20.70 0.00 11.94
C ALA A 39 -21.76 -1.08 11.62
N HIS A 40 -22.96 -0.67 11.19
CA HIS A 40 -23.99 -1.60 10.73
C HIS A 40 -23.56 -2.36 9.45
N ALA A 41 -22.88 -1.70 8.51
CA ALA A 41 -22.36 -2.34 7.31
C ALA A 41 -21.27 -3.38 7.62
N GLU A 42 -20.38 -3.09 8.58
CA GLU A 42 -19.34 -4.03 9.02
C GLU A 42 -19.93 -5.29 9.67
N VAL A 43 -20.94 -5.14 10.53
CA VAL A 43 -21.64 -6.28 11.15
C VAL A 43 -22.30 -7.18 10.10
N ILE A 44 -22.88 -6.58 9.05
CA ILE A 44 -23.50 -7.33 7.95
C ILE A 44 -22.43 -8.04 7.11
N ASP A 45 -21.31 -7.38 6.79
CA ASP A 45 -20.19 -8.00 6.04
C ASP A 45 -19.56 -9.18 6.81
N GLN A 46 -19.36 -9.03 8.12
CA GLN A 46 -18.88 -10.12 8.98
C GLN A 46 -19.86 -11.31 9.00
N SER A 47 -21.17 -11.03 9.03
CA SER A 47 -22.22 -12.06 8.99
C SER A 47 -22.19 -12.83 7.65
N ILE A 48 -22.03 -12.14 6.53
CA ILE A 48 -21.91 -12.75 5.19
C ILE A 48 -20.67 -13.66 5.09
N ARG A 49 -19.51 -13.18 5.55
CA ARG A 49 -18.25 -13.96 5.50
C ARG A 49 -18.34 -15.25 6.31
N MET A 50 -18.97 -15.20 7.48
CA MET A 50 -19.12 -16.36 8.34
C MET A 50 -20.15 -17.36 7.79
N LEU A 51 -21.25 -16.90 7.19
CA LEU A 51 -22.20 -17.77 6.49
C LEU A 51 -21.53 -18.52 5.34
N TYR A 52 -20.73 -17.86 4.50
CA TYR A 52 -20.01 -18.54 3.41
C TYR A 52 -18.93 -19.52 3.91
N ARG A 53 -18.26 -19.23 5.04
CA ARG A 53 -17.34 -20.17 5.68
C ARG A 53 -18.08 -21.39 6.21
N SER A 54 -19.18 -21.18 6.91
CA SER A 54 -20.07 -22.23 7.43
C SER A 54 -20.58 -23.17 6.31
N ILE A 55 -21.01 -22.60 5.18
CA ILE A 55 -21.46 -23.34 3.98
C ILE A 55 -20.32 -24.17 3.35
N ARG A 56 -19.09 -23.67 3.40
CA ARG A 56 -17.91 -24.32 2.80
C ARG A 56 -17.34 -25.42 3.67
N ASP A 57 -17.31 -25.21 4.98
CA ASP A 57 -16.55 -26.04 5.91
C ASP A 57 -17.43 -27.19 6.48
N CYS A 58 -18.77 -27.08 6.40
CA CYS A 58 -19.67 -28.16 6.83
C CYS A 58 -19.91 -29.25 5.78
N ARG A 59 -19.40 -30.46 6.07
CA ARG A 59 -19.62 -31.67 5.26
C ARG A 59 -20.94 -32.42 5.56
N GLY A 60 -21.78 -31.93 6.48
CA GLY A 60 -22.98 -32.62 6.96
C GLY A 60 -24.32 -31.92 6.71
N ILE A 61 -24.34 -30.75 6.09
CA ILE A 61 -25.57 -29.95 5.88
C ILE A 61 -26.39 -30.54 4.73
N GLY A 62 -27.70 -30.75 4.95
CA GLY A 62 -28.62 -31.22 3.93
C GLY A 62 -28.71 -30.25 2.75
N ALA A 63 -28.97 -30.74 1.54
CA ALA A 63 -29.04 -29.88 0.35
C ALA A 63 -30.05 -28.73 0.51
N SER A 64 -31.16 -28.96 1.23
CA SER A 64 -32.17 -27.94 1.54
C SER A 64 -31.63 -26.83 2.44
N ASP A 65 -30.96 -27.19 3.54
CA ASP A 65 -30.43 -26.23 4.52
C ASP A 65 -29.29 -25.40 3.90
N LYS A 66 -28.54 -26.00 2.98
CA LYS A 66 -27.51 -25.30 2.22
C LYS A 66 -28.12 -24.24 1.28
N GLU A 67 -29.20 -24.57 0.58
CA GLU A 67 -29.93 -23.62 -0.27
C GLU A 67 -30.57 -22.49 0.56
N GLU A 68 -31.06 -22.77 1.76
CA GLU A 68 -31.58 -21.76 2.68
C GLU A 68 -30.49 -20.81 3.19
N LEU A 69 -29.31 -21.33 3.55
CA LEU A 69 -28.17 -20.52 3.97
C LEU A 69 -27.58 -19.69 2.83
N ASP A 70 -27.51 -20.23 1.61
CA ASP A 70 -27.10 -19.50 0.42
C ASP A 70 -28.11 -18.37 0.10
N SER A 71 -29.42 -18.65 0.24
CA SER A 71 -30.48 -17.64 0.08
C SER A 71 -30.40 -16.54 1.14
N LEU A 72 -30.07 -16.91 2.38
CA LEU A 72 -29.89 -15.97 3.48
C LEU A 72 -28.65 -15.09 3.27
N ALA A 73 -27.52 -15.67 2.83
CA ALA A 73 -26.31 -14.93 2.49
C ALA A 73 -26.54 -13.96 1.32
N ALA A 74 -27.30 -14.38 0.31
CA ALA A 74 -27.70 -13.51 -0.79
C ALA A 74 -28.55 -12.33 -0.31
N ALA A 75 -29.55 -12.57 0.56
CA ALA A 75 -30.38 -11.51 1.12
C ALA A 75 -29.55 -10.50 1.95
N PHE A 76 -28.60 -10.97 2.76
CA PHE A 76 -27.67 -10.07 3.48
C PHE A 76 -26.77 -9.29 2.53
N THR A 77 -26.35 -9.89 1.41
CA THR A 77 -25.54 -9.21 0.39
C THR A 77 -26.33 -8.09 -0.29
N ASP A 78 -27.63 -8.30 -0.55
CA ASP A 78 -28.52 -7.28 -1.11
C ASP A 78 -28.74 -6.11 -0.12
N VAL A 79 -28.92 -6.43 1.17
CA VAL A 79 -29.04 -5.42 2.23
C VAL A 79 -27.74 -4.64 2.39
N LEU A 80 -26.58 -5.31 2.39
CA LEU A 80 -25.27 -4.65 2.45
C LEU A 80 -25.07 -3.73 1.26
N SER A 81 -25.40 -4.19 0.05
CA SER A 81 -25.29 -3.40 -1.18
C SER A 81 -26.17 -2.16 -1.12
N SER A 82 -27.40 -2.31 -0.63
CA SER A 82 -28.33 -1.19 -0.45
C SER A 82 -27.85 -0.21 0.61
N LEU A 83 -27.34 -0.71 1.73
CA LEU A 83 -26.83 0.09 2.83
C LEU A 83 -25.54 0.83 2.43
N SER A 84 -24.59 0.16 1.79
CA SER A 84 -23.36 0.77 1.26
C SER A 84 -23.66 1.79 0.16
N TYR A 85 -24.66 1.54 -0.68
CA TYR A 85 -25.14 2.53 -1.66
C TYR A 85 -25.73 3.76 -0.96
N HIS A 86 -26.52 3.56 0.11
CA HIS A 86 -27.07 4.66 0.91
C HIS A 86 -26.02 5.40 1.74
N ILE A 87 -24.98 4.72 2.25
CA ILE A 87 -23.83 5.33 2.92
C ILE A 87 -23.05 6.16 1.90
N ALA A 88 -22.75 5.60 0.73
CA ALA A 88 -22.08 6.32 -0.35
C ALA A 88 -22.89 7.56 -0.78
N ILE A 89 -24.23 7.48 -0.85
CA ILE A 89 -25.08 8.63 -1.13
C ILE A 89 -25.10 9.62 0.04
N LYS A 90 -25.17 9.15 1.30
CA LYS A 90 -25.17 10.02 2.48
C LYS A 90 -23.85 10.75 2.67
N SER A 91 -22.71 10.08 2.43
CA SER A 91 -21.39 10.71 2.32
C SER A 91 -21.29 11.72 1.17
N VAL A 92 -22.24 11.68 0.23
CA VAL A 92 -22.36 12.60 -0.91
C VAL A 92 -23.42 13.69 -0.67
N THR A 93 -24.21 13.63 0.42
CA THR A 93 -24.99 14.80 0.87
C THR A 93 -24.11 15.70 1.71
N PRO A 94 -23.80 16.93 1.26
CA PRO A 94 -23.05 17.87 2.07
C PRO A 94 -23.91 18.28 3.26
N ALA A 95 -23.49 17.87 4.46
CA ALA A 95 -23.78 18.65 5.64
C ALA A 95 -23.29 20.07 5.34
N THR A 96 -24.21 21.02 5.43
CA THR A 96 -24.06 22.46 5.21
C THR A 96 -22.64 22.95 5.51
N GLY A 97 -21.84 23.03 4.47
CA GLY A 97 -20.44 23.40 4.46
C GLY A 97 -20.04 23.31 3.00
N ASP A 98 -19.76 24.45 2.39
CA ASP A 98 -19.49 24.62 0.97
C ASP A 98 -18.26 23.79 0.54
N GLU A 99 -18.44 22.50 0.23
CA GLU A 99 -17.43 21.67 -0.43
C GLU A 99 -18.02 21.05 -1.69
N THR A 100 -17.64 21.65 -2.81
CA THR A 100 -18.05 21.27 -4.16
C THR A 100 -17.33 20.00 -4.59
N CYS A 101 -18.02 18.86 -4.51
CA CYS A 101 -17.69 17.70 -5.35
C CYS A 101 -17.99 18.07 -6.81
N PHE A 102 -17.02 18.68 -7.47
CA PHE A 102 -17.20 19.26 -8.78
C PHE A 102 -17.00 18.18 -9.86
N ALA A 103 -18.09 17.55 -10.27
CA ALA A 103 -18.13 16.95 -11.59
C ALA A 103 -18.17 18.10 -12.61
N PRO A 104 -17.29 18.17 -13.61
CA PRO A 104 -17.30 19.27 -14.55
C PRO A 104 -18.66 19.34 -15.24
N GLY A 105 -19.44 20.37 -14.87
CA GLY A 105 -20.77 20.60 -15.39
C GLY A 105 -20.72 20.67 -16.91
N LYS A 106 -21.74 20.17 -17.59
CA LYS A 106 -21.87 20.45 -19.01
C LYS A 106 -22.46 21.85 -19.12
N GLU A 107 -21.76 22.81 -19.74
CA GLU A 107 -22.35 24.10 -20.07
C GLU A 107 -23.60 23.87 -20.94
N GLU A 108 -24.78 24.09 -20.38
CA GLU A 108 -26.02 24.08 -21.16
C GLU A 108 -26.00 25.27 -22.11
N LYS A 109 -25.94 24.99 -23.41
CA LYS A 109 -26.20 25.99 -24.44
C LYS A 109 -27.51 25.66 -25.12
N GLU A 110 -28.34 26.68 -25.34
CA GLU A 110 -29.54 26.61 -26.18
C GLU A 110 -29.24 26.43 -27.69
N THR A 111 -27.98 26.19 -28.06
CA THR A 111 -27.53 26.05 -29.45
C THR A 111 -27.21 24.59 -29.77
N PRO A 112 -27.48 24.10 -30.99
CA PRO A 112 -27.21 22.71 -31.34
C PRO A 112 -25.71 22.39 -31.27
N GLY A 113 -25.33 21.42 -30.44
CA GLY A 113 -23.94 20.95 -30.31
C GLY A 113 -23.68 20.19 -29.01
N ARG A 114 -22.55 19.45 -28.95
CA ARG A 114 -22.11 18.78 -27.71
C ARG A 114 -21.75 19.85 -26.66
N PRO A 115 -22.29 19.79 -25.42
CA PRO A 115 -21.97 20.73 -24.35
C PRO A 115 -20.47 20.79 -24.05
N ARG A 116 -19.97 21.98 -23.71
CA ARG A 116 -18.57 22.16 -23.27
C ARG A 116 -18.44 21.70 -21.82
N PHE A 117 -17.27 21.18 -21.46
CA PHE A 117 -16.94 20.87 -20.06
C PHE A 117 -16.68 22.18 -19.31
N ASP A 118 -17.46 22.42 -18.28
CA ASP A 118 -17.24 23.46 -17.30
C ASP A 118 -16.21 22.95 -16.30
N ILE A 119 -15.00 23.51 -16.34
CA ILE A 119 -13.89 23.16 -15.45
C ILE A 119 -13.39 24.51 -14.94
N PRO A 120 -13.56 24.83 -13.64
CA PRO A 120 -13.14 26.10 -13.08
C PRO A 120 -11.61 26.18 -13.00
N ALA A 121 -11.08 27.39 -13.06
CA ALA A 121 -9.63 27.62 -12.98
C ALA A 121 -9.07 27.17 -11.62
N GLU A 122 -9.79 27.47 -10.54
CA GLU A 122 -9.43 27.14 -9.15
C GLU A 122 -9.17 25.64 -8.98
N MET A 123 -10.04 24.78 -9.51
CA MET A 123 -9.83 23.33 -9.50
C MET A 123 -8.55 22.90 -10.23
N LEU A 124 -8.25 23.50 -11.39
CA LEU A 124 -7.04 23.17 -12.13
C LEU A 124 -5.79 23.64 -11.38
N GLU A 125 -5.88 24.74 -10.63
CA GLU A 125 -4.83 25.25 -9.77
C GLU A 125 -4.61 24.31 -8.56
N GLU A 126 -5.66 23.95 -7.84
CA GLU A 126 -5.62 23.03 -6.69
C GLU A 126 -5.05 21.66 -7.07
N LEU A 127 -5.57 21.04 -8.12
CA LEU A 127 -5.05 19.75 -8.60
C LEU A 127 -3.59 19.86 -9.04
N ARG A 128 -3.17 21.05 -9.47
CA ARG A 128 -1.80 21.31 -9.85
C ARG A 128 -0.88 21.53 -8.66
N GLU A 129 -1.36 22.17 -7.61
CA GLU A 129 -0.70 22.30 -6.31
C GLU A 129 -0.51 20.93 -5.66
N LEU A 130 -1.50 20.04 -5.77
CA LEU A 130 -1.43 18.61 -5.41
C LEU A 130 -0.47 17.79 -6.30
N ARG A 131 0.27 18.44 -7.20
CA ARG A 131 1.37 17.88 -8.00
C ARG A 131 0.92 16.87 -9.05
N PHE A 132 -0.37 16.79 -9.36
CA PHE A 132 -0.82 16.00 -10.49
C PHE A 132 -0.34 16.62 -11.81
N SER A 133 -0.01 15.76 -12.78
CA SER A 133 0.31 16.21 -14.12
C SER A 133 -0.98 16.60 -14.85
N TRP A 134 -0.91 17.53 -15.81
CA TRP A 134 -2.08 17.87 -16.65
C TRP A 134 -2.71 16.65 -17.34
N ILE A 135 -1.89 15.64 -17.65
CA ILE A 135 -2.36 14.36 -18.17
C ILE A 135 -3.18 13.61 -17.13
N LYS A 136 -2.68 13.50 -15.90
CA LYS A 136 -3.36 12.82 -14.78
C LYS A 136 -4.64 13.57 -14.37
N ILE A 137 -4.61 14.90 -14.39
CA ILE A 137 -5.77 15.75 -14.15
C ILE A 137 -6.87 15.48 -15.18
N GLY A 138 -6.51 15.36 -16.47
CA GLY A 138 -7.47 14.97 -17.50
C GLY A 138 -8.12 13.61 -17.23
N VAL A 139 -7.32 12.63 -16.78
CA VAL A 139 -7.84 11.31 -16.39
C VAL A 139 -8.78 11.41 -15.17
N MET A 140 -8.41 12.18 -14.15
CA MET A 140 -9.23 12.38 -12.94
C MET A 140 -10.56 13.05 -13.23
N LEU A 141 -10.57 14.04 -14.13
CA LEU A 141 -11.76 14.78 -14.52
C LEU A 141 -12.56 14.11 -15.65
N GLY A 142 -12.09 12.96 -16.16
CA GLY A 142 -12.76 12.25 -17.27
C GLY A 142 -12.76 13.01 -18.60
N VAL A 143 -11.78 13.91 -18.81
CA VAL A 143 -11.69 14.76 -20.00
C VAL A 143 -10.41 14.49 -20.80
N SER A 144 -10.44 14.84 -22.08
CA SER A 144 -9.28 14.64 -22.95
C SER A 144 -8.11 15.56 -22.54
N ARG A 145 -6.87 15.12 -22.79
CA ARG A 145 -5.67 15.97 -22.62
C ARG A 145 -5.77 17.31 -23.35
N TRP A 146 -6.44 17.31 -24.51
CA TRP A 146 -6.67 18.50 -25.31
C TRP A 146 -7.60 19.51 -24.61
N THR A 147 -8.62 19.01 -23.91
CA THR A 147 -9.54 19.84 -23.12
C THR A 147 -8.80 20.54 -21.98
N ILE A 148 -7.92 19.82 -21.27
CA ILE A 148 -7.09 20.41 -20.21
C ILE A 148 -6.12 21.45 -20.79
N HIS A 149 -5.42 21.13 -21.88
CA HIS A 149 -4.50 22.06 -22.54
C HIS A 149 -5.20 23.38 -22.90
N TRP A 150 -6.38 23.28 -23.54
CA TRP A 150 -7.14 24.46 -23.94
C TRP A 150 -7.60 25.28 -22.73
N LYS A 151 -8.10 24.64 -21.66
CA LYS A 151 -8.49 25.33 -20.42
C LYS A 151 -7.29 26.02 -19.74
N VAL A 152 -6.12 25.37 -19.69
CA VAL A 152 -4.88 25.96 -19.18
C VAL A 152 -4.48 27.20 -19.98
N GLU A 153 -4.64 27.17 -21.30
CA GLU A 153 -4.35 28.31 -22.16
C GLU A 153 -5.37 29.44 -21.98
N GLN A 154 -6.66 29.11 -21.87
CA GLN A 154 -7.73 30.08 -21.61
C GLN A 154 -7.57 30.83 -20.28
N TYR A 155 -7.19 30.11 -19.23
CA TYR A 155 -7.03 30.67 -17.89
C TYR A 155 -5.61 31.22 -17.63
N GLY A 156 -4.70 31.10 -18.58
CA GLY A 156 -3.32 31.60 -18.42
C GLY A 156 -2.47 30.79 -17.43
N LEU A 157 -2.82 29.54 -17.14
CA LEU A 157 -2.14 28.66 -16.17
C LEU A 157 -0.83 28.06 -16.70
N GLN A 158 -0.27 28.65 -17.76
CA GLN A 158 0.95 28.18 -18.41
C GLN A 158 2.15 28.23 -17.45
N ASN A 159 2.18 29.17 -16.51
CA ASN A 159 3.25 29.32 -15.53
C ASN A 159 3.34 28.11 -14.57
N MET A 160 2.21 27.45 -14.29
CA MET A 160 2.18 26.26 -13.44
C MET A 160 2.65 24.99 -14.17
N THR A 161 2.85 25.04 -15.49
CA THR A 161 3.36 23.90 -16.27
C THR A 161 4.85 23.64 -16.00
N GLY A 162 5.58 24.67 -15.55
CA GLY A 162 7.04 24.72 -15.54
C GLY A 162 7.73 24.05 -14.36
N PHE A 163 9.04 23.86 -14.52
CA PHE A 163 9.94 23.60 -13.39
C PHE A 163 10.24 24.91 -12.68
N HIS A 164 10.39 24.87 -11.37
CA HIS A 164 10.82 26.02 -10.58
C HIS A 164 12.28 26.34 -10.92
N HIS A 165 12.57 27.62 -11.11
CA HIS A 165 13.93 28.08 -11.30
C HIS A 165 14.58 28.26 -9.92
N LEU A 166 15.24 27.21 -9.44
CA LEU A 166 16.09 27.26 -8.25
C LEU A 166 17.57 27.35 -8.68
N PRO A 167 18.38 28.28 -8.16
CA PRO A 167 19.82 28.29 -8.43
C PRO A 167 20.48 27.00 -7.92
N ASP A 168 21.60 26.62 -8.53
CA ASP A 168 22.29 25.36 -8.21
C ASP A 168 22.82 25.37 -6.77
N GLU A 169 23.26 26.52 -6.26
CA GLU A 169 23.78 26.68 -4.91
C GLU A 169 22.72 26.41 -3.83
N GLU A 170 21.50 26.92 -4.05
CA GLU A 170 20.37 26.71 -3.13
C GLU A 170 19.86 25.27 -3.21
N LEU A 171 19.84 24.69 -4.41
CA LEU A 171 19.55 23.27 -4.58
C LEU A 171 20.57 22.39 -3.83
N ASP A 172 21.85 22.71 -3.95
CA ASP A 172 22.93 21.98 -3.29
C ASP A 172 22.84 22.08 -1.77
N GLU A 173 22.40 23.22 -1.21
CA GLU A 173 22.17 23.38 0.22
C GLU A 173 21.02 22.51 0.73
N ILE A 174 19.89 22.47 0.01
CA ILE A 174 18.75 21.61 0.34
C ILE A 174 19.16 20.13 0.31
N VAL A 175 19.91 19.73 -0.72
CA VAL A 175 20.39 18.35 -0.87
C VAL A 175 21.41 17.99 0.23
N ARG A 176 22.31 18.91 0.58
CA ARG A 176 23.28 18.73 1.66
C ARG A 176 22.63 18.57 3.02
N GLY A 177 21.64 19.40 3.34
CA GLY A 177 20.83 19.26 4.55
C GLY A 177 20.16 17.89 4.61
N PHE A 178 19.49 17.48 3.53
CA PHE A 178 18.83 16.17 3.47
C PHE A 178 19.80 15.00 3.71
N ILE A 179 20.96 15.00 3.07
CA ILE A 179 21.98 13.94 3.21
C ILE A 179 22.55 13.92 4.63
N SER A 180 22.72 15.09 5.26
CA SER A 180 23.15 15.19 6.65
C SER A 180 22.14 14.55 7.60
N ASP A 181 20.85 14.73 7.34
CA ASP A 181 19.77 14.25 8.21
C ASP A 181 19.46 12.75 8.03
N HIS A 182 19.62 12.22 6.81
CA HIS A 182 19.17 10.86 6.44
C HIS A 182 20.31 9.89 6.07
N GLY A 183 21.56 10.38 6.04
CA GLY A 183 22.74 9.57 5.73
C GLY A 183 23.07 9.44 4.24
N ARG A 184 24.30 8.97 3.98
CA ARG A 184 24.95 8.95 2.65
C ARG A 184 24.43 7.90 1.69
N THR A 185 23.59 6.95 2.10
CA THR A 185 23.01 5.92 1.20
C THR A 185 21.74 6.40 0.46
N THR A 186 21.37 7.67 0.65
CA THR A 186 20.18 8.25 0.06
C THR A 186 20.19 8.22 -1.47
N GLY A 187 19.17 7.61 -2.07
CA GLY A 187 18.95 7.62 -3.52
C GLY A 187 18.28 8.90 -4.05
N GLN A 188 18.49 9.18 -5.34
CA GLN A 188 17.89 10.34 -6.04
C GLN A 188 16.35 10.38 -5.95
N GLY A 189 15.69 9.23 -5.80
CA GLY A 189 14.25 9.16 -5.61
C GLY A 189 13.79 9.82 -4.32
N TYR A 190 14.51 9.58 -3.21
CA TYR A 190 14.20 10.14 -1.89
C TYR A 190 14.44 11.65 -1.86
N VAL A 191 15.60 12.11 -2.35
CA VAL A 191 15.90 13.54 -2.49
C VAL A 191 14.85 14.24 -3.36
N GLY A 192 14.47 13.64 -4.49
CA GLY A 192 13.43 14.17 -5.34
C GLY A 192 12.03 14.18 -4.70
N GLY A 193 11.74 13.24 -3.80
CA GLY A 193 10.53 13.21 -2.98
C GLY A 193 10.51 14.35 -1.97
N TYR A 194 11.61 14.55 -1.25
CA TYR A 194 11.77 15.63 -0.28
C TYR A 194 11.62 17.01 -0.92
N ILE A 195 12.31 17.27 -2.03
CA ILE A 195 12.19 18.52 -2.79
C ILE A 195 10.74 18.77 -3.23
N LYS A 196 10.00 17.72 -3.60
CA LYS A 196 8.58 17.85 -3.94
C LYS A 196 7.73 18.22 -2.73
N ALA A 197 8.03 17.68 -1.54
CA ALA A 197 7.34 18.00 -0.31
C ALA A 197 7.56 19.46 0.12
N LEU A 198 8.72 20.04 -0.22
CA LEU A 198 8.99 21.48 -0.07
C LEU A 198 8.27 22.37 -1.10
N GLY A 199 7.39 21.79 -1.93
CA GLY A 199 6.68 22.53 -2.98
C GLY A 199 7.52 22.82 -4.23
N LEU A 200 8.79 22.43 -4.28
CA LEU A 200 9.68 22.75 -5.40
C LEU A 200 9.57 21.70 -6.51
N ARG A 201 9.41 22.14 -7.77
CA ARG A 201 9.35 21.24 -8.93
C ARG A 201 10.61 21.36 -9.77
N ILE A 202 11.59 20.50 -9.50
CA ILE A 202 12.91 20.57 -10.15
C ILE A 202 13.07 19.40 -11.13
N GLN A 203 13.87 19.61 -12.18
CA GLN A 203 14.19 18.57 -13.15
C GLN A 203 14.99 17.45 -12.48
N ARG A 204 14.64 16.19 -12.81
CA ARG A 204 15.37 15.02 -12.31
C ARG A 204 16.87 15.10 -12.62
N LYS A 205 17.22 15.55 -13.83
CA LYS A 205 18.62 15.76 -14.25
C LYS A 205 19.37 16.71 -13.29
N ARG A 206 18.79 17.88 -12.98
CA ARG A 206 19.39 18.86 -12.07
C ARG A 206 19.54 18.34 -10.64
N ILE A 207 18.58 17.56 -10.15
CA ILE A 207 18.70 16.89 -8.84
C ILE A 207 19.88 15.91 -8.87
N GLY A 208 20.04 15.16 -9.97
CA GLY A 208 21.18 14.26 -10.15
C GLY A 208 22.53 15.00 -10.21
N GLU A 209 22.59 16.13 -10.91
CA GLU A 209 23.78 16.98 -10.98
C GLU A 209 24.13 17.58 -9.61
N SER A 210 23.13 18.04 -8.86
CA SER A 210 23.30 18.52 -7.48
C SER A 210 23.83 17.43 -6.56
N MET A 211 23.24 16.23 -6.60
CA MET A 211 23.76 15.08 -5.84
C MET A 211 25.20 14.73 -6.21
N ALA A 212 25.56 14.80 -7.50
CA ALA A 212 26.92 14.55 -7.95
C ALA A 212 27.92 15.61 -7.43
N ARG A 213 27.48 16.86 -7.23
CA ARG A 213 28.28 17.94 -6.63
C ARG A 213 28.40 17.81 -5.11
N VAL A 214 27.30 17.48 -4.43
CA VAL A 214 27.23 17.42 -2.95
C VAL A 214 27.83 16.13 -2.39
N ASP A 215 27.54 14.99 -3.02
CA ASP A 215 28.06 13.67 -2.65
C ASP A 215 28.53 12.89 -3.88
N PRO A 216 29.72 13.25 -4.40
CA PRO A 216 30.31 12.55 -5.54
C PRO A 216 30.63 11.08 -5.23
N GLN A 217 30.88 10.73 -3.96
CA GLN A 217 31.25 9.36 -3.56
C GLN A 217 30.06 8.42 -3.63
N ASN A 218 28.93 8.77 -3.00
CA ASN A 218 27.70 7.99 -3.09
C ASN A 218 27.18 7.94 -4.54
N THR A 219 27.28 9.06 -5.26
CA THR A 219 26.92 9.09 -6.68
C THR A 219 27.78 8.10 -7.46
N ALA A 220 29.11 8.12 -7.30
CA ALA A 220 30.02 7.20 -7.97
C ALA A 220 29.80 5.73 -7.57
N LEU A 221 29.50 5.42 -6.30
CA LEU A 221 29.15 4.06 -5.88
C LEU A 221 27.90 3.55 -6.60
N ARG A 222 26.87 4.39 -6.69
CA ARG A 222 25.62 4.03 -7.39
C ARG A 222 25.79 3.93 -8.90
N TRP A 223 26.66 4.74 -9.51
CA TRP A 223 27.05 4.59 -10.91
C TRP A 223 27.95 3.38 -11.13
N GLY A 224 28.85 3.07 -10.21
CA GLY A 224 29.75 1.92 -10.26
C GLY A 224 28.99 0.59 -10.25
N VAL A 225 27.92 0.49 -9.45
CA VAL A 225 26.98 -0.64 -9.54
C VAL A 225 26.43 -0.78 -10.96
N VAL A 226 26.05 0.32 -11.62
CA VAL A 226 25.48 0.30 -12.98
C VAL A 226 26.54 0.05 -14.07
N VAL A 227 27.77 0.55 -13.92
CA VAL A 227 28.84 0.46 -14.93
C VAL A 227 29.61 -0.86 -14.84
N LEU A 228 29.70 -1.47 -13.65
CA LEU A 228 30.17 -2.85 -13.52
C LEU A 228 29.21 -3.86 -14.19
N HIS A 229 28.04 -3.42 -14.65
CA HIS A 229 27.17 -4.13 -15.59
C HIS A 229 27.44 -3.71 -17.06
N GLU A 230 28.68 -3.75 -17.53
CA GLU A 230 28.99 -3.65 -18.97
C GLU A 230 28.73 -5.00 -19.69
N GLU A 231 27.76 -4.95 -20.61
CA GLU A 231 27.35 -5.90 -21.67
C GLU A 231 26.84 -7.30 -21.28
N PRO A 232 25.50 -7.47 -21.19
CA PRO A 232 24.85 -8.74 -20.97
C PRO A 232 24.68 -9.48 -22.30
N SER A 233 25.50 -10.50 -22.55
CA SER A 233 25.05 -11.55 -23.47
C SER A 233 23.99 -12.44 -22.83
N GLU A 234 23.90 -12.52 -21.51
CA GLU A 234 22.81 -13.18 -20.78
C GLU A 234 22.64 -12.49 -19.42
N MET A 235 21.79 -11.47 -19.31
CA MET A 235 21.33 -10.98 -18.01
C MET A 235 19.92 -11.49 -17.75
N GLU A 236 19.85 -12.80 -17.60
CA GLU A 236 18.77 -13.54 -16.97
C GLU A 236 19.13 -13.84 -15.50
N ILE A 237 19.91 -12.96 -14.85
CA ILE A 237 20.57 -13.28 -13.56
C ILE A 237 20.25 -12.27 -12.45
N TYR A 238 19.10 -11.60 -12.52
CA TYR A 238 18.55 -10.93 -11.34
C TYR A 238 17.37 -11.77 -10.83
N GLY A 239 17.60 -12.50 -9.74
CA GLY A 239 16.66 -13.48 -9.19
C GLY A 239 16.87 -14.92 -9.68
N TYR A 240 17.84 -15.16 -10.56
CA TYR A 240 18.31 -16.51 -10.87
C TYR A 240 19.35 -16.90 -9.83
N ASP A 241 18.91 -17.60 -8.79
CA ASP A 241 19.80 -18.36 -7.92
C ASP A 241 20.13 -19.67 -8.65
N PRO A 242 21.37 -19.87 -9.16
CA PRO A 242 21.74 -21.11 -9.84
C PRO A 242 21.70 -22.35 -8.93
N GLN A 243 21.64 -22.15 -7.61
CA GLN A 243 21.43 -23.21 -6.62
C GLN A 243 19.97 -23.27 -6.12
N GLY A 244 19.12 -22.36 -6.59
CA GLY A 244 17.74 -22.24 -6.18
C GLY A 244 16.84 -23.29 -6.86
N PRO A 245 15.85 -23.85 -6.15
CA PRO A 245 14.92 -24.80 -6.76
C PRO A 245 14.10 -24.13 -7.87
N SER A 246 14.17 -24.70 -9.07
CA SER A 246 13.36 -24.23 -10.20
C SER A 246 11.89 -24.66 -10.04
N PRO A 247 10.91 -23.78 -10.36
CA PRO A 247 9.51 -24.18 -10.30
C PRO A 247 9.22 -25.34 -11.27
N PRO A 248 8.38 -26.31 -10.90
CA PRO A 248 7.91 -27.33 -11.84
C PRO A 248 7.13 -26.66 -12.98
N GLU A 249 7.29 -27.16 -14.22
CA GLU A 249 6.81 -26.55 -15.49
C GLU A 249 5.34 -26.08 -15.54
N ARG A 250 4.51 -26.46 -14.58
CA ARG A 250 3.07 -26.19 -14.58
C ARG A 250 2.61 -25.14 -13.58
N ASP A 251 3.38 -24.92 -12.50
CA ASP A 251 3.01 -23.98 -11.44
C ASP A 251 4.21 -23.10 -11.08
N ASN A 252 4.04 -21.77 -11.13
CA ASN A 252 5.05 -20.78 -10.74
C ASN A 252 5.35 -20.76 -9.22
N HIS A 253 5.00 -21.82 -8.49
CA HIS A 253 5.25 -21.96 -7.07
C HIS A 253 6.48 -22.84 -6.86
N ILE A 254 7.44 -22.31 -6.12
CA ILE A 254 8.63 -23.05 -5.68
C ILE A 254 8.32 -23.53 -4.27
N VAL A 255 8.22 -24.85 -4.08
CA VAL A 255 8.15 -25.45 -2.74
C VAL A 255 9.58 -25.49 -2.21
N ILE A 256 9.87 -24.60 -1.26
CA ILE A 256 11.15 -24.60 -0.54
C ILE A 256 10.98 -25.56 0.62
N ASP A 257 11.74 -26.65 0.63
CA ASP A 257 11.79 -27.54 1.78
C ASP A 257 12.28 -26.73 3.01
N PRO A 258 11.70 -26.93 4.20
CA PRO A 258 12.15 -26.26 5.40
C PRO A 258 13.65 -26.49 5.58
N VAL A 259 14.43 -25.42 5.78
CA VAL A 259 15.84 -25.56 6.08
C VAL A 259 15.96 -26.29 7.41
N ASP A 260 16.50 -27.51 7.39
CA ASP A 260 16.76 -28.29 8.61
C ASP A 260 17.96 -27.68 9.33
N LEU A 261 17.70 -26.58 10.03
CA LEU A 261 18.66 -25.98 10.94
C LEU A 261 18.77 -26.89 12.14
N SER A 262 19.79 -27.75 12.16
CA SER A 262 20.12 -28.52 13.36
C SER A 262 20.21 -27.55 14.54
N HIS A 263 19.37 -27.72 15.56
CA HIS A 263 19.26 -26.86 16.74
C HIS A 263 18.52 -25.50 16.55
N GLY A 264 17.65 -25.36 15.54
CA GLY A 264 16.86 -24.15 15.28
C GLY A 264 16.14 -23.59 16.52
N ASP A 265 15.46 -24.43 17.29
CA ASP A 265 14.75 -24.02 18.52
C ASP A 265 15.69 -23.39 19.57
N LEU A 266 16.93 -23.90 19.67
CA LEU A 266 17.93 -23.40 20.62
C LEU A 266 18.53 -22.06 20.18
N LEU A 267 18.62 -21.83 18.87
CA LEU A 267 19.07 -20.56 18.31
C LEU A 267 17.99 -19.51 18.45
N GLU A 268 16.74 -19.85 18.14
CA GLU A 268 15.60 -18.96 18.27
C GLU A 268 15.42 -18.49 19.72
N SER A 269 15.41 -19.43 20.68
CA SER A 269 15.29 -19.07 22.09
C SER A 269 16.49 -18.27 22.63
N PHE A 270 17.71 -18.53 22.15
CA PHE A 270 18.88 -17.72 22.51
C PHE A 270 18.79 -16.29 21.98
N VAL A 271 18.37 -16.12 20.72
CA VAL A 271 18.22 -14.78 20.11
C VAL A 271 17.11 -14.01 20.81
N LEU A 272 15.95 -14.61 21.05
CA LEU A 272 14.82 -13.95 21.71
C LEU A 272 15.06 -13.64 23.19
N GLU A 273 15.96 -14.36 23.87
CA GLU A 273 16.38 -14.02 25.23
C GLU A 273 17.27 -12.76 25.26
N HIS A 274 18.08 -12.54 24.23
CA HIS A 274 19.11 -11.50 24.21
C HIS A 274 18.73 -10.28 23.37
N LEU A 275 17.70 -10.39 22.53
CA LEU A 275 17.26 -9.34 21.62
C LEU A 275 15.74 -9.23 21.61
N ASP A 276 15.23 -8.03 21.90
CA ASP A 276 13.82 -7.69 21.72
C ASP A 276 13.59 -7.21 20.27
N PRO A 277 12.89 -7.99 19.43
CA PRO A 277 12.65 -7.62 18.03
C PRO A 277 11.67 -6.46 17.86
N LEU A 278 10.91 -6.10 18.90
CA LEU A 278 9.92 -5.01 18.87
C LEU A 278 10.49 -3.68 19.40
N ARG A 279 11.78 -3.64 19.75
CA ARG A 279 12.43 -2.40 20.18
C ARG A 279 12.43 -1.36 19.04
N PRO A 280 12.35 -0.06 19.35
CA PRO A 280 12.43 0.98 18.33
C PRO A 280 13.81 0.97 17.66
N SER A 281 13.82 0.93 16.33
CA SER A 281 15.03 0.97 15.50
C SER A 281 15.32 2.38 15.00
N THR A 282 16.60 2.75 15.00
CA THR A 282 17.10 3.99 14.38
C THR A 282 17.43 3.83 12.89
N GLU A 283 17.54 2.59 12.40
CA GLU A 283 17.95 2.25 11.03
C GLU A 283 16.95 1.30 10.34
N MET A 284 15.65 1.56 10.50
CA MET A 284 14.57 0.81 9.83
C MET A 284 14.60 -0.72 10.05
N GLY A 285 15.13 -1.16 11.19
CA GLY A 285 15.26 -2.56 11.61
C GLY A 285 16.56 -3.25 11.19
N ALA A 286 17.44 -2.58 10.43
CA ALA A 286 18.70 -3.17 9.98
C ALA A 286 19.69 -3.41 11.12
N ASP A 287 19.72 -2.51 12.09
CA ASP A 287 20.45 -2.61 13.36
C ASP A 287 20.00 -3.84 14.17
N ILE A 288 18.68 -4.03 14.30
CA ILE A 288 18.07 -5.17 15.01
C ILE A 288 18.42 -6.49 14.30
N TYR A 289 18.30 -6.53 12.97
CA TYR A 289 18.62 -7.71 12.17
C TYR A 289 20.11 -8.09 12.27
N THR A 290 21.01 -7.11 12.21
CA THR A 290 22.45 -7.35 12.25
C THR A 290 22.88 -7.89 13.61
N GLU A 291 22.32 -7.34 14.70
CA GLU A 291 22.58 -7.83 16.06
C GLU A 291 22.04 -9.25 16.26
N ALA A 292 20.84 -9.55 15.75
CA ALA A 292 20.28 -10.90 15.77
C ALA A 292 21.18 -11.90 15.03
N LEU A 293 21.69 -11.50 13.85
CA LEU A 293 22.58 -12.32 13.04
C LEU A 293 23.92 -12.59 13.75
N GLU A 294 24.51 -11.60 14.41
CA GLU A 294 25.73 -11.77 15.21
C GLU A 294 25.51 -12.76 16.37
N LEU A 295 24.37 -12.67 17.07
CA LEU A 295 24.02 -13.60 18.15
C LEU A 295 23.89 -15.04 17.65
N VAL A 296 23.30 -15.24 16.46
CA VAL A 296 23.21 -16.56 15.81
C VAL A 296 24.60 -17.10 15.50
N PHE A 297 25.49 -16.31 14.90
CA PHE A 297 26.86 -16.75 14.59
C PHE A 297 27.65 -17.11 15.86
N GLN A 298 27.59 -16.29 16.91
CA GLN A 298 28.25 -16.58 18.17
C GLN A 298 27.76 -17.89 18.82
N ARG A 299 26.47 -18.19 18.67
CA ARG A 299 25.89 -19.42 19.24
C ARG A 299 26.25 -20.64 18.41
N LEU A 300 26.26 -20.52 17.08
CA LEU A 300 26.71 -21.56 16.16
C LEU A 300 28.19 -21.92 16.39
N GLU A 301 29.08 -20.94 16.54
CA GLU A 301 30.50 -21.19 16.83
C GLU A 301 30.68 -21.99 18.13
N LYS A 302 29.95 -21.64 19.20
CA LYS A 302 29.98 -22.39 20.47
C LYS A 302 29.41 -23.81 20.36
N LEU A 303 28.45 -24.03 19.48
CA LEU A 303 27.88 -25.37 19.22
C LEU A 303 28.84 -26.22 18.39
N VAL A 304 29.57 -25.62 17.46
CA VAL A 304 30.63 -26.29 16.68
C VAL A 304 31.82 -26.66 17.58
N ASP A 305 32.25 -25.76 18.48
CA ASP A 305 33.34 -26.01 19.42
C ASP A 305 33.02 -27.06 20.51
N SER A 306 31.74 -27.35 20.73
CA SER A 306 31.27 -28.36 21.72
C SER A 306 31.08 -29.77 21.14
N GLY A 307 31.43 -29.99 19.86
CA GLY A 307 31.64 -31.33 19.30
C GLY A 307 30.40 -32.04 18.77
N ILE A 308 29.48 -31.33 18.09
CA ILE A 308 28.40 -31.96 17.31
C ILE A 308 28.69 -31.71 15.82
N HIS A 309 28.97 -32.80 15.10
CA HIS A 309 29.33 -32.81 13.69
C HIS A 309 28.14 -32.36 12.82
N LEU A 310 28.31 -31.34 11.96
CA LEU A 310 27.37 -31.06 10.87
C LEU A 310 27.40 -32.21 9.84
N PRO A 311 26.25 -32.69 9.34
CA PRO A 311 26.21 -33.50 8.13
C PRO A 311 26.60 -32.64 6.92
N GLN A 312 27.32 -33.26 5.97
CA GLN A 312 27.77 -32.68 4.72
C GLN A 312 26.61 -32.34 3.78
#